data_AF-A0A3M1FF64-F1
#
_entry.id   AF-A0A3M1FF64-F1
#
_cell.length_a   1.000
_cell.length_b   1.000
_cell.length_c   1.000
_cell.angle_alpha   90.00
_cell.angle_beta   90.00
_cell.angle_gamma   90.00
#
_symmetry.space_group_name_H-M   'P 1'
#
loop_
_entity.id
_entity.type
_entity.pdbx_description
1 polymer ?
#
loop_
_entity_poly.entity_id
_entity_poly.type
_entity_poly.pdbx_seq_one_letter_code
_entity_poly.pdbx_strand_id
1 'polypeptide(L)' 'MNATHALPTVVSRNGALIPPQAATVSVLGNTLYGAYGVYESIQLWNGCIFHLADHLERLAHSA' A
#
# COMPACT_ATOMS: atom_id res chain seq x y z
N MET A 1 -19.05 19.06 -0.99
CA MET A 1 -17.73 19.61 -0.58
C MET A 1 -16.67 18.70 -1.17
N ASN A 2 -15.83 19.20 -2.08
CA ASN A 2 -14.86 18.39 -2.80
C ASN A 2 -13.56 18.38 -1.99
N ALA A 3 -13.29 17.30 -1.26
CA ALA A 3 -12.05 17.16 -0.50
C ALA A 3 -10.91 16.94 -1.50
N THR A 4 -10.07 17.95 -1.70
CA THR A 4 -8.83 17.83 -2.45
C THR A 4 -7.88 16.97 -1.62
N HIS A 5 -7.86 15.66 -1.86
CA HIS A 5 -6.91 14.77 -1.19
C HIS A 5 -5.49 15.14 -1.65
N ALA A 6 -4.67 15.62 -0.72
CA ALA A 6 -3.25 15.79 -0.97
C ALA A 6 -2.65 14.41 -1.31
N LEU A 7 -1.83 14.37 -2.36
CA LEU A 7 -1.11 13.15 -2.71
C LEU A 7 -0.13 12.77 -1.58
N PRO A 8 0.15 11.47 -1.37
CA PRO A 8 1.14 11.03 -0.40
C PRO A 8 2.51 11.68 -0.68
N THR A 9 3.25 12.02 0.39
CA THR A 9 4.61 12.57 0.28
C THR A 9 5.69 11.49 0.38
N VAL A 10 5.33 10.29 0.82
CA VAL A 10 6.25 9.17 1.03
C VAL A 10 5.56 7.83 0.76
N VAL A 11 6.33 6.85 0.30
CA VAL A 11 5.90 5.46 0.10
C VAL A 11 6.93 4.55 0.78
N SER A 12 6.49 3.49 1.45
CA SER A 12 7.39 2.42 1.92
C SER A 12 7.50 1.34 0.85
N ARG A 13 8.72 1.00 0.43
CA ARG A 13 9.00 -0.12 -0.48
C ARG A 13 10.16 -0.94 0.07
N ASN A 14 9.94 -2.23 0.31
CA ASN A 14 10.92 -3.15 0.89
C ASN A 14 11.57 -2.61 2.19
N GLY A 15 10.76 -1.97 3.05
CA GLY A 15 11.20 -1.39 4.32
C GLY A 15 11.85 -0.01 4.21
N ALA A 16 12.06 0.53 3.01
CA ALA A 16 12.64 1.86 2.80
C ALA A 16 11.56 2.91 2.48
N LEU A 17 11.63 4.08 3.10
CA LEU A 17 10.81 5.24 2.78
C LEU A 17 11.40 5.97 1.57
N ILE A 18 10.63 6.10 0.50
CA ILE A 18 11.03 6.71 -0.78
C ILE A 18 10.02 7.78 -1.23
N PRO A 19 10.44 8.75 -2.06
CA PRO A 19 9.49 9.66 -2.69
C PRO A 19 8.57 8.89 -3.65
N PRO A 20 7.27 9.26 -3.74
CA PRO A 20 6.31 8.56 -4.60
C PRO A 20 6.76 8.41 -6.05
N GLN A 21 7.47 9.39 -6.61
CA GLN A 21 7.94 9.37 -7.99
C GLN A 21 9.00 8.29 -8.25
N ALA A 22 9.68 7.80 -7.20
CA ALA A 22 10.64 6.71 -7.28
C ALA A 22 10.01 5.31 -7.10
N ALA A 23 8.73 5.25 -6.72
CA ALA A 23 7.98 4.01 -6.52
C ALA A 23 7.45 3.45 -7.85
N THR A 24 8.34 3.27 -8.83
CA THR A 24 7.99 2.73 -10.14
C THR A 24 7.94 1.20 -10.14
N VAL A 25 7.08 0.64 -11.00
CA VAL A 25 6.96 -0.80 -11.27
C VAL A 25 6.85 -1.03 -12.79
N SER A 26 7.24 -2.22 -13.26
CA SER A 26 7.04 -2.59 -14.66
C SER A 26 5.59 -3.00 -14.91
N VAL A 27 4.97 -2.46 -15.95
CA VAL A 27 3.64 -2.90 -16.41
C VAL A 27 3.65 -4.36 -16.85
N LEU A 28 4.79 -4.83 -17.39
CA LEU A 28 4.99 -6.23 -17.80
C LEU A 28 5.49 -7.12 -16.64
N GLY A 29 5.57 -6.58 -15.43
CA GLY A 29 6.00 -7.33 -14.25
C GLY A 29 4.93 -8.31 -13.76
N ASN A 30 5.36 -9.30 -12.97
CA ASN A 30 4.49 -10.41 -12.52
C ASN A 30 3.30 -9.94 -11.65
N THR A 31 3.47 -8.85 -10.91
CA THR A 31 2.40 -8.27 -10.07
C THR A 31 1.23 -7.77 -10.90
N LEU A 32 1.50 -7.07 -12.02
CA LEU A 32 0.46 -6.48 -12.87
C LEU A 32 0.08 -7.42 -14.03
N TYR A 33 1.04 -7.76 -14.88
CA TYR A 33 0.79 -8.60 -16.06
C TYR A 33 0.48 -10.06 -15.68
N GLY A 34 1.24 -10.60 -14.72
CA GLY A 34 1.01 -11.96 -14.22
C GLY A 34 -0.18 -12.07 -13.26
N ALA A 35 -0.77 -10.94 -12.84
CA ALA A 35 -1.87 -10.87 -11.89
C ALA A 35 -1.62 -11.57 -10.54
N TYR A 36 -0.35 -11.63 -10.09
CA TYR A 36 0.03 -12.24 -8.80
C TYR A 36 0.05 -11.24 -7.62
N GLY A 37 -0.41 -10.00 -7.82
CA GLY A 37 -0.42 -9.00 -6.75
C GLY A 37 -1.52 -9.26 -5.71
N VAL A 38 -1.13 -9.28 -4.43
CA VAL A 38 -2.04 -9.26 -3.29
C VAL A 38 -1.87 -7.97 -2.50
N TYR A 39 -2.94 -7.51 -1.83
CA TYR A 39 -2.93 -6.24 -1.11
C TYR A 39 -3.90 -6.25 0.07
N GLU A 40 -3.71 -5.29 0.97
CA GLU A 40 -4.65 -4.97 2.05
C GLU A 40 -4.93 -3.47 2.08
N SER A 41 -6.11 -3.12 2.60
CA SER A 41 -6.48 -1.73 2.87
C SER A 41 -6.62 -1.54 4.38
N ILE A 42 -5.89 -0.58 4.93
CA ILE A 42 -5.87 -0.29 6.36
C ILE A 42 -6.30 1.16 6.56
N GLN A 43 -7.21 1.41 7.52
CA GLN A 43 -7.67 2.74 7.86
C GLN A 43 -6.97 3.28 9.11
N LEU A 44 -6.54 4.53 9.04
CA LEU A 44 -6.02 5.31 10.16
C LEU A 44 -7.00 6.46 10.44
N TRP A 45 -7.50 6.52 11.67
CA TRP A 45 -8.35 7.62 12.12
C TRP A 45 -7.82 8.19 13.43
N ASN A 46 -7.50 9.48 13.43
CA ASN A 46 -7.00 10.20 14.60
C ASN A 46 -5.82 9.48 15.33
N GLY A 47 -4.84 9.00 14.56
CA GLY A 47 -3.68 8.29 15.10
C GLY A 47 -3.94 6.82 15.50
N CYS A 48 -5.18 6.34 15.39
CA CYS A 48 -5.55 4.96 15.69
C CYS A 48 -5.72 4.15 14.39
N ILE A 49 -4.99 3.05 14.28
CA ILE A 49 -5.11 2.13 13.14
C ILE A 49 -6.15 1.07 13.48
N PHE A 50 -7.16 0.91 12.63
CA PHE A 50 -8.22 -0.05 12.83
C PHE A 50 -7.73 -1.48 12.51
N HIS A 51 -7.77 -2.39 13.50
CA HIS A 51 -7.46 -3.83 13.35
C HIS A 51 -6.14 -4.16 12.63
N LEU A 52 -5.06 -3.43 12.91
CA LEU A 52 -3.78 -3.58 12.20
C LEU A 52 -3.27 -5.04 12.17
N ALA A 53 -3.31 -5.74 13.31
CA ALA A 53 -2.80 -7.11 13.40
C ALA A 53 -3.56 -8.07 12.45
N ASP A 54 -4.88 -8.00 12.47
CA ASP A 54 -5.76 -8.85 11.64
C ASP A 54 -5.52 -8.61 10.14
N HIS A 55 -5.35 -7.35 9.73
CA HIS A 55 -5.01 -7.01 8.34
C HIS A 55 -3.63 -7.57 7.94
N LEU A 56 -2.62 -7.45 8.82
CA LEU A 56 -1.28 -7.98 8.53
C LEU A 56 -1.27 -9.51 8.44
N GLU A 57 -2.02 -10.20 9.31
CA GLU A 57 -2.18 -11.65 9.26
C GLU A 57 -2.86 -12.08 7.95
N ARG A 58 -3.94 -11.40 7.55
CA ARG A 58 -4.65 -11.71 6.30
C ARG A 58 -3.80 -11.46 5.06
N LEU A 59 -2.98 -10.40 5.05
CA LEU A 59 -2.04 -10.14 3.98
C LEU A 59 -1.00 -11.26 3.87
N ALA A 60 -0.43 -11.68 5.00
CA ALA A 60 0.55 -12.77 5.04
C ALA A 60 -0.04 -14.11 4.60
N HIS A 61 -1.32 -14.37 4.90
CA HIS A 61 -2.04 -15.57 4.44
C HIS A 61 -2.36 -15.56 2.94
N SER A 62 -2.48 -14.37 2.34
CA SER A 62 -2.85 -14.20 0.93
C SER A 62 -1.66 -14.34 -0.03
N ALA A 63 -0.44 -14.11 0.47
CA ALA A 63 0.82 -14.18 -0.27
C ALA A 63 1.36 -15.62 -0.37
#